data_AF-A0A9D1DV97-F1
#
_entry.id   AF-A0A9D1DV97-F1
#
_cell.length_a   1.000
_cell.length_b   1.000
_cell.length_c   1.000
_cell.angle_alpha   90.00
_cell.angle_beta   90.00
_cell.angle_gamma   90.00
#
_symmetry.space_group_name_H-M   'P 1'
#
loop_
_entity.id
_entity.type
_entity.pdbx_description
1 polymer ?
#
loop_
_entity_poly.entity_id
_entity_poly.type
_entity_poly.pdbx_seq_one_letter_code
_entity_poly.pdbx_strand_id
1 'polypeptide(L)'
;MENKKSKTGLHVFVGILLGIIICGGVVFATYELGYLTFNGKEEKVDTENDNATNNDQTEEDTSASSLEFDTSNIKNGGESSYTLANYSGTINISIDETGKVATLSYNRATLSNTYLLNWDLTGVEEGVLESQTITFNNKVNDVLFSGIGQDRTGDIILFLMEDGTIAYIPVYQTLSTNGAEGLATYQTISNVKDVVKFYTASVTSGTSSGVTVLAQTKDGTLYDLAPMINNTSNNE
;
A
#
# COMPACT_ATOMS: atom_id res chain seq x y z
N MET A 1 -55.30 -3.88 23.42
CA MET A 1 -54.66 -5.22 23.42
C MET A 1 -53.15 -5.01 23.50
N GLU A 2 -52.56 -5.20 24.68
CA GLU A 2 -51.09 -5.17 24.84
C GLU A 2 -50.49 -6.45 24.26
N ASN A 3 -49.66 -6.31 23.22
CA ASN A 3 -48.91 -7.42 22.66
C ASN A 3 -47.72 -7.75 23.58
N LYS A 4 -47.90 -8.80 24.40
CA LYS A 4 -46.85 -9.38 25.22
C LYS A 4 -45.78 -10.01 24.31
N LYS A 5 -44.67 -9.29 24.07
CA LYS A 5 -43.54 -9.81 23.26
C LYS A 5 -42.99 -11.09 23.91
N SER A 6 -42.96 -12.17 23.12
CA SER A 6 -42.41 -13.46 23.50
C SER A 6 -40.90 -13.35 23.79
N LYS A 7 -40.49 -13.66 25.02
CA LYS A 7 -39.08 -13.65 25.47
C LYS A 7 -38.27 -14.82 24.92
N THR A 8 -38.91 -15.80 24.28
CA THR A 8 -38.28 -17.05 23.85
C THR A 8 -37.25 -16.85 22.74
N GLY A 9 -37.48 -15.90 21.81
CA GLY A 9 -36.54 -15.63 20.71
C GLY A 9 -35.23 -14.97 21.16
N LEU A 10 -35.28 -14.15 22.22
CA LEU A 10 -34.09 -13.48 22.76
C LEU A 10 -33.13 -14.48 23.43
N HIS A 11 -33.66 -15.48 24.13
CA HIS A 11 -32.85 -16.52 24.77
C HIS A 11 -32.15 -17.42 23.75
N VAL A 12 -32.79 -17.72 22.61
CA VAL A 12 -32.17 -18.50 21.53
C VAL A 12 -31.02 -17.71 20.88
N PHE A 13 -31.23 -16.42 20.62
CA PHE A 13 -30.18 -15.57 20.04
C PHE A 13 -28.95 -15.44 20.95
N VAL A 14 -29.17 -15.24 22.26
CA VAL A 14 -28.08 -15.16 23.25
C VAL A 14 -27.35 -16.50 23.37
N GLY A 15 -28.06 -17.63 23.30
CA GLY A 15 -27.45 -18.96 23.31
C GLY A 15 -26.53 -19.21 22.11
N ILE A 16 -26.95 -18.81 20.90
CA ILE A 16 -26.15 -18.95 19.68
C ILE A 16 -24.89 -18.08 19.75
N LEU A 17 -25.04 -16.83 20.22
CA LEU A 17 -23.92 -15.89 20.31
C LEU A 17 -22.85 -16.38 21.29
N LEU A 18 -23.25 -16.90 22.45
CA LEU A 18 -22.32 -17.47 23.43
C LEU A 18 -21.61 -18.72 22.88
N GLY A 19 -22.32 -19.56 22.11
CA GLY A 19 -21.72 -20.73 21.47
C GLY A 19 -20.59 -20.36 20.48
N ILE A 20 -20.80 -19.34 19.65
CA ILE A 20 -19.80 -18.87 18.68
C ILE A 20 -18.56 -18.31 19.39
N ILE A 21 -18.75 -17.54 20.47
CA ILE A 21 -17.63 -16.97 21.24
C ILE A 21 -16.78 -18.08 21.89
N ILE A 22 -17.42 -19.10 22.45
CA ILE A 22 -16.71 -20.24 23.07
C ILE A 22 -15.96 -21.04 22.00
N CYS A 23 -16.60 -21.37 20.88
CA CYS A 23 -15.95 -22.09 19.78
C CYS A 23 -14.76 -21.30 19.20
N GLY A 24 -14.90 -19.99 18.99
CA GLY A 24 -13.83 -19.12 18.51
C GLY A 24 -12.65 -19.05 19.50
N GLY A 25 -12.93 -18.92 20.80
CA GLY A 25 -11.90 -18.90 21.84
C GLY A 25 -11.09 -20.19 21.94
N VAL A 26 -11.75 -21.35 21.78
CA VAL A 26 -11.07 -22.66 21.78
C VAL A 26 -10.17 -22.83 20.56
N VAL A 27 -10.62 -22.41 19.37
CA VAL A 27 -9.81 -22.46 18.14
C VAL A 27 -8.59 -21.53 18.25
N PHE A 28 -8.78 -20.33 18.79
CA PHE A 28 -7.67 -19.38 18.99
C PHE A 28 -6.63 -19.91 19.98
N ALA A 29 -7.07 -20.42 21.14
CA ALA A 29 -6.16 -20.95 22.16
C ALA A 29 -5.38 -22.18 21.68
N THR A 30 -6.02 -23.05 20.89
CA THR A 30 -5.36 -24.27 20.36
C THR A 30 -4.43 -23.98 19.17
N TYR A 31 -4.65 -22.88 18.44
CA TYR A 31 -3.69 -22.36 17.46
C TYR A 31 -2.44 -21.81 18.14
N GLU A 32 -2.59 -20.99 19.19
CA GLU A 32 -1.46 -20.40 19.92
C GLU A 32 -0.60 -21.45 20.64
N LEU A 33 -1.23 -22.54 21.13
CA LEU A 33 -0.55 -23.69 21.73
C LEU A 33 0.06 -24.67 20.69
N GLY A 34 -0.09 -24.39 19.38
CA GLY A 34 0.48 -25.20 18.30
C GLY A 34 -0.22 -26.54 18.04
N TYR A 35 -1.42 -26.76 18.59
CA TYR A 35 -2.21 -27.98 18.35
C TYR A 35 -2.99 -27.95 17.04
N LEU A 36 -3.24 -26.76 16.47
CA LEU A 36 -3.90 -26.59 15.18
C LEU A 36 -2.94 -25.93 14.18
N THR A 37 -2.51 -26.69 13.17
CA THR A 37 -1.79 -26.18 12.00
C THR A 37 -2.71 -26.20 10.79
N PHE A 38 -3.04 -25.02 10.26
CA PHE A 38 -3.73 -24.90 8.97
C PHE A 38 -2.68 -24.88 7.85
N ASN A 39 -2.11 -26.05 7.55
CA ASN A 39 -1.14 -26.18 6.47
C ASN A 39 -1.87 -26.17 5.11
N GLY A 40 -1.74 -25.07 4.38
CA GLY A 40 -1.72 -25.11 2.92
C GLY A 40 -0.51 -25.95 2.49
N LYS A 41 -0.74 -26.95 1.64
CA LYS A 41 0.29 -27.88 1.17
C LYS A 41 1.38 -27.14 0.40
N GLU A 42 2.60 -27.12 0.94
CA GLU A 42 3.81 -27.12 0.11
C GLU A 42 4.50 -28.49 0.24
N GLU A 43 4.84 -29.03 -0.92
CA GLU A 43 5.41 -30.34 -1.16
C GLU A 43 6.89 -30.33 -0.75
N LYS A 44 7.28 -31.15 0.23
CA LYS A 44 8.68 -31.39 0.57
C LYS A 44 9.27 -32.38 -0.42
N VAL A 45 10.24 -31.93 -1.21
CA VAL A 45 11.20 -32.79 -1.91
C VAL A 45 12.31 -33.11 -0.92
N ASP A 46 12.45 -34.38 -0.55
CA ASP A 46 13.61 -34.90 0.18
C ASP A 46 14.81 -34.96 -0.76
N THR A 47 15.98 -34.49 -0.32
CA THR A 47 17.25 -35.06 -0.77
C THR A 47 18.27 -35.00 0.36
N GLU A 48 18.74 -36.18 0.74
CA GLU A 48 19.74 -36.43 1.77
C GLU A 48 21.17 -36.31 1.17
N ASN A 49 22.08 -35.81 1.99
CA ASN A 49 23.54 -35.70 1.90
C ASN A 49 24.31 -36.52 0.84
N ASP A 50 25.35 -35.90 0.27
CA ASP A 50 26.71 -36.48 0.34
C ASP A 50 27.84 -35.45 0.19
N ASN A 51 28.90 -35.69 0.94
CA ASN A 51 30.06 -34.82 1.21
C ASN A 51 31.15 -34.99 0.14
N ALA A 52 31.70 -33.91 -0.44
CA ALA A 52 33.04 -33.91 -1.02
C ALA A 52 33.64 -32.50 -1.20
N THR A 53 34.93 -32.43 -0.93
CA THR A 53 35.78 -31.27 -0.63
C THR A 53 36.39 -30.58 -1.87
N ASN A 54 36.67 -29.26 -1.73
CA ASN A 54 37.58 -28.36 -2.47
C ASN A 54 37.31 -28.02 -3.94
N ASN A 55 37.12 -26.74 -4.26
CA ASN A 55 38.22 -25.89 -4.73
C ASN A 55 37.88 -24.39 -4.71
N ASP A 56 38.93 -23.60 -4.49
CA ASP A 56 39.02 -22.15 -4.39
C ASP A 56 38.56 -21.44 -5.67
N GLN A 57 37.48 -20.64 -5.59
CA GLN A 57 37.29 -19.45 -6.41
C GLN A 57 36.70 -18.36 -5.52
N THR A 58 37.54 -17.36 -5.26
CA THR A 58 37.19 -16.09 -4.65
C THR A 58 36.26 -15.33 -5.61
N GLU A 59 34.98 -15.66 -5.59
CA GLU A 59 33.97 -14.68 -5.96
C GLU A 59 33.84 -13.76 -4.74
N GLU A 60 34.10 -12.46 -4.94
CA GLU A 60 33.62 -11.43 -4.04
C GLU A 60 32.11 -11.59 -3.97
N ASP A 61 31.67 -12.38 -3.00
CA ASP A 61 30.34 -12.32 -2.43
C ASP A 61 30.24 -10.94 -1.79
N THR A 62 30.03 -9.91 -2.63
CA THR A 62 29.29 -8.73 -2.22
C THR A 62 27.94 -9.27 -1.78
N SER A 63 27.90 -9.70 -0.52
CA SER A 63 26.69 -10.03 0.20
C SER A 63 25.71 -8.94 -0.17
N ALA A 64 24.63 -9.32 -0.84
CA ALA A 64 23.54 -8.42 -1.11
C ALA A 64 23.13 -7.90 0.27
N SER A 65 23.57 -6.67 0.62
CA SER A 65 23.15 -6.05 1.86
C SER A 65 21.64 -6.07 1.79
N SER A 66 20.99 -6.81 2.69
CA SER A 66 19.54 -6.80 2.78
C SER A 66 19.16 -5.33 2.90
N LEU A 67 18.44 -4.80 1.92
CA LEU A 67 17.93 -3.44 1.94
C LEU A 67 16.82 -3.40 2.98
N GLU A 68 17.25 -3.33 4.24
CA GLU A 68 16.39 -3.29 5.40
C GLU A 68 15.87 -1.88 5.62
N PHE A 69 14.72 -1.81 6.25
CA PHE A 69 14.15 -0.55 6.67
C PHE A 69 14.93 -0.02 7.88
N ASP A 70 15.76 0.98 7.67
CA ASP A 70 16.58 1.61 8.71
C ASP A 70 16.30 3.11 8.78
N THR A 71 15.58 3.54 9.81
CA THR A 71 15.19 4.93 10.01
C THR A 71 16.37 5.87 10.24
N SER A 72 17.56 5.36 10.59
CA SER A 72 18.77 6.17 10.72
C SER A 72 19.30 6.69 9.37
N ASN A 73 18.90 6.06 8.26
CA ASN A 73 19.26 6.46 6.90
C ASN A 73 18.27 7.41 6.24
N ILE A 74 17.28 7.92 6.99
CA ILE A 74 16.30 8.88 6.48
C ILE A 74 16.98 10.23 6.23
N LYS A 75 16.77 10.76 5.03
CA LYS A 75 17.17 12.09 4.58
C LYS A 75 15.94 12.96 4.41
N ASN A 76 16.14 14.25 4.69
CA ASN A 76 15.18 15.32 4.46
C ASN A 76 13.87 15.16 5.24
N GLY A 77 13.85 14.23 6.21
CA GLY A 77 12.74 14.05 7.14
C GLY A 77 12.77 15.08 8.26
N GLY A 78 11.58 15.53 8.68
CA GLY A 78 11.40 16.46 9.81
C GLY A 78 10.71 15.84 11.04
N GLU A 79 10.25 14.60 10.91
CA GLU A 79 9.39 13.94 11.88
C GLU A 79 10.19 13.28 13.01
N SER A 80 9.57 13.14 14.17
CA SER A 80 10.19 12.58 15.38
C SER A 80 10.33 11.06 15.33
N SER A 81 9.50 10.38 14.54
CA SER A 81 9.56 8.92 14.36
C SER A 81 8.98 8.50 13.02
N TYR A 82 9.47 7.38 12.49
CA TYR A 82 8.93 6.70 11.33
C TYR A 82 8.67 5.24 11.69
N THR A 83 7.52 4.72 11.32
CA THR A 83 7.17 3.31 11.53
C THR A 83 6.46 2.78 10.30
N LEU A 84 6.84 1.59 9.83
CA LEU A 84 6.19 0.95 8.69
C LEU A 84 4.68 0.86 8.93
N ALA A 85 3.92 1.21 7.90
CA ALA A 85 2.47 1.22 7.96
C ALA A 85 1.87 0.65 6.68
N ASN A 86 0.64 0.17 6.79
CA ASN A 86 -0.16 -0.20 5.63
C ASN A 86 -1.06 0.97 5.24
N TYR A 87 -1.30 1.11 3.94
CA TYR A 87 -2.21 2.11 3.40
C TYR A 87 -3.24 1.45 2.48
N SER A 88 -4.50 1.80 2.65
CA SER A 88 -5.59 1.32 1.78
C SER A 88 -6.00 2.43 0.82
N GLY A 89 -5.73 2.22 -0.47
CA GLY A 89 -6.17 3.10 -1.55
C GLY A 89 -7.61 2.86 -1.99
N THR A 90 -8.15 3.79 -2.77
CA THR A 90 -9.49 3.72 -3.37
C THR A 90 -9.47 3.39 -4.86
N ILE A 91 -8.28 3.35 -5.47
CA ILE A 91 -8.04 3.05 -6.88
C ILE A 91 -7.28 1.73 -6.95
N ASN A 92 -7.80 0.81 -7.75
CA ASN A 92 -7.10 -0.42 -8.08
C ASN A 92 -6.13 -0.15 -9.22
N ILE A 93 -4.87 -0.55 -9.07
CA ILE A 93 -3.84 -0.32 -10.06
C ILE A 93 -3.34 -1.67 -10.56
N SER A 94 -3.25 -1.80 -11.88
CA SER A 94 -2.67 -2.97 -12.54
C SER A 94 -1.66 -2.50 -13.58
N ILE A 95 -0.56 -3.23 -13.69
CA ILE A 95 0.45 -3.04 -14.73
C ILE A 95 0.35 -4.23 -15.69
N ASP A 96 0.39 -3.97 -16.99
CA ASP A 96 0.35 -5.01 -18.01
C ASP A 96 1.65 -5.84 -18.06
N GLU A 97 1.64 -6.91 -18.87
CA GLU A 97 2.80 -7.79 -19.03
C GLU A 97 4.04 -7.10 -19.62
N THR A 98 3.86 -5.99 -20.34
CA THR A 98 4.97 -5.22 -20.90
C THR A 98 5.68 -4.37 -19.84
N GLY A 99 5.01 -4.13 -18.71
CA GLY A 99 5.46 -3.22 -17.67
C GLY A 99 5.27 -1.75 -18.04
N LYS A 100 4.60 -1.42 -19.16
CA LYS A 100 4.56 -0.05 -19.70
C LYS A 100 3.16 0.56 -19.70
N VAL A 101 2.13 -0.22 -19.43
CA VAL A 101 0.76 0.27 -19.40
C VAL A 101 0.18 0.05 -18.01
N ALA A 102 -0.13 1.15 -17.31
CA ALA A 102 -0.87 1.10 -16.05
C ALA A 102 -2.35 1.36 -16.31
N THR A 103 -3.21 0.55 -15.71
CA THR A 103 -4.67 0.77 -15.67
C THR A 103 -5.09 1.08 -14.24
N LEU A 104 -5.72 2.23 -14.06
CA LEU A 104 -6.24 2.75 -12.80
C LEU A 104 -7.76 2.59 -12.83
N SER A 105 -8.28 1.63 -12.07
CA SER A 105 -9.70 1.29 -12.03
C SER A 105 -10.35 1.78 -10.73
N TYR A 106 -11.48 2.46 -10.84
CA TYR A 106 -12.15 3.10 -9.70
C TYR A 106 -13.67 3.12 -9.85
N ASN A 107 -14.39 3.20 -8.73
CA ASN A 107 -15.80 3.54 -8.75
C ASN A 107 -15.97 5.06 -8.60
N ARG A 108 -16.65 5.71 -9.54
CA ARG A 108 -16.80 7.17 -9.59
C ARG A 108 -17.50 7.74 -8.35
N ALA A 109 -18.56 7.09 -7.87
CA ALA A 109 -19.28 7.54 -6.68
C ALA A 109 -18.39 7.41 -5.43
N THR A 110 -17.65 6.30 -5.28
CA THR A 110 -16.68 6.13 -4.19
C THR A 110 -15.61 7.22 -4.22
N LEU A 111 -14.98 7.48 -5.37
CA LEU A 111 -13.98 8.56 -5.46
C LEU A 111 -14.58 9.93 -5.09
N SER A 112 -15.71 10.29 -5.71
CA SER A 112 -16.35 11.59 -5.44
C SER A 112 -16.68 11.78 -3.97
N ASN A 113 -17.15 10.73 -3.29
CA ASN A 113 -17.46 10.77 -1.86
C ASN A 113 -16.22 10.77 -0.97
N THR A 114 -15.20 9.95 -1.27
CA THR A 114 -13.95 9.91 -0.48
C THR A 114 -13.20 11.23 -0.50
N TYR A 115 -13.18 11.90 -1.66
CA TYR A 115 -12.43 13.15 -1.86
C TYR A 115 -13.30 14.41 -1.85
N LEU A 116 -14.61 14.28 -1.58
CA LEU A 116 -15.56 15.41 -1.52
C LEU A 116 -15.58 16.28 -2.80
N LEU A 117 -15.51 15.64 -3.97
CA LEU A 117 -15.29 16.32 -5.26
C LEU A 117 -16.57 16.92 -5.89
N ASN A 118 -17.74 16.66 -5.31
CA ASN A 118 -19.05 17.13 -5.81
C ASN A 118 -19.30 16.83 -7.30
N TRP A 119 -18.81 15.69 -7.81
CA TRP A 119 -19.08 15.29 -9.19
C TRP A 119 -20.58 15.01 -9.39
N ASP A 120 -21.08 15.29 -10.59
CA ASP A 120 -22.42 14.84 -10.99
C ASP A 120 -22.40 13.31 -11.12
N LEU A 121 -23.26 12.66 -10.32
CA LEU A 121 -23.41 11.21 -10.29
C LEU A 121 -24.68 10.75 -11.02
N THR A 122 -25.36 11.66 -11.73
CA THR A 122 -26.55 11.33 -12.51
C THR A 122 -26.21 10.30 -13.58
N GLY A 123 -26.85 9.14 -13.54
CA GLY A 123 -26.61 8.05 -14.50
C GLY A 123 -25.38 7.20 -14.21
N VAL A 124 -24.67 7.42 -13.10
CA VAL A 124 -23.59 6.53 -12.63
C VAL A 124 -24.21 5.31 -11.97
N GLU A 125 -23.93 4.13 -12.51
CA GLU A 125 -24.37 2.86 -11.92
C GLU A 125 -23.50 2.50 -10.71
N GLU A 126 -24.15 2.15 -9.59
CA GLU A 126 -23.46 1.71 -8.38
C GLU A 126 -22.68 0.41 -8.64
N GLY A 127 -21.43 0.36 -8.18
CA GLY A 127 -20.57 -0.82 -8.35
C GLY A 127 -19.90 -0.96 -9.72
N VAL A 128 -20.23 -0.13 -10.70
CA VAL A 128 -19.51 -0.12 -11.99
C VAL A 128 -18.15 0.55 -11.82
N LEU A 129 -17.12 -0.10 -12.36
CA LEU A 129 -15.76 0.43 -12.39
C LEU A 129 -15.54 1.19 -13.70
N GLU A 130 -15.01 2.39 -13.58
CA GLU A 130 -14.38 3.14 -14.65
C GLU A 130 -12.87 2.92 -14.61
N SER A 131 -12.18 3.27 -15.69
CA SER A 131 -10.72 3.17 -15.72
C SER A 131 -10.07 4.30 -16.51
N GLN A 132 -8.86 4.67 -16.11
CA GLN A 132 -7.93 5.45 -16.89
C GLN A 132 -6.67 4.63 -17.18
N THR A 133 -6.03 4.91 -18.30
CA THR A 133 -4.80 4.22 -18.72
C THR A 133 -3.66 5.22 -18.87
N ILE A 134 -2.48 4.82 -18.43
CA ILE A 134 -1.23 5.57 -18.58
C ILE A 134 -0.26 4.70 -19.37
N THR A 135 0.38 5.28 -20.38
CA THR A 135 1.48 4.62 -21.11
C THR A 135 2.80 5.29 -20.74
N PHE A 136 3.75 4.48 -20.29
CA PHE A 136 5.09 4.93 -19.92
C PHE A 136 6.10 4.61 -21.02
N ASN A 137 7.13 5.45 -21.12
CA ASN A 137 8.25 5.21 -22.03
C ASN A 137 9.15 4.08 -21.52
N ASN A 138 9.37 4.04 -20.20
CA ASN A 138 10.17 3.04 -19.49
C ASN A 138 9.25 2.05 -18.77
N LYS A 139 9.78 0.87 -18.42
CA LYS A 139 9.02 -0.11 -17.63
C LYS A 139 8.83 0.38 -16.19
N VAL A 140 7.70 0.02 -15.61
CA VAL A 140 7.36 0.15 -14.20
C VAL A 140 7.75 -1.14 -13.50
N ASN A 141 8.65 -1.05 -12.52
CA ASN A 141 9.09 -2.17 -11.68
C ASN A 141 8.17 -2.39 -10.49
N ASP A 142 7.61 -1.32 -9.93
CA ASP A 142 6.73 -1.40 -8.76
C ASP A 142 5.74 -0.23 -8.74
N VAL A 143 4.63 -0.40 -8.03
CA VAL A 143 3.60 0.61 -7.85
C VAL A 143 3.14 0.65 -6.40
N LEU A 144 3.01 1.86 -5.86
CA LEU A 144 2.53 2.09 -4.50
C LEU A 144 1.38 3.10 -4.50
N PHE A 145 0.23 2.72 -3.95
CA PHE A 145 -0.79 3.66 -3.51
C PHE A 145 -0.56 3.95 -2.03
N SER A 146 -0.35 5.21 -1.67
CA SER A 146 -0.17 5.63 -0.27
C SER A 146 -0.76 7.02 -0.02
N GLY A 147 -0.39 7.63 1.11
CA GLY A 147 -0.78 8.98 1.50
C GLY A 147 0.37 9.78 2.08
N ILE A 148 0.26 11.10 1.99
CA ILE A 148 1.16 12.08 2.61
C ILE A 148 0.34 13.04 3.46
N GLY A 149 0.65 13.16 4.74
CA GLY A 149 -0.09 14.00 5.67
C GLY A 149 -1.17 13.23 6.45
N GLN A 150 -2.22 13.94 6.87
CA GLN A 150 -3.17 13.42 7.87
C GLN A 150 -4.47 12.90 7.28
N ASP A 151 -4.78 13.25 6.04
CA ASP A 151 -6.06 12.96 5.41
C ASP A 151 -5.89 12.53 3.94
N ARG A 152 -7.02 12.22 3.31
CA ARG A 152 -7.08 11.72 1.94
C ARG A 152 -6.66 12.75 0.89
N THR A 153 -6.58 14.04 1.21
CA THR A 153 -6.12 15.06 0.25
C THR A 153 -4.66 14.86 -0.16
N GLY A 154 -3.89 14.12 0.64
CA GLY A 154 -2.52 13.73 0.31
C GLY A 154 -2.38 12.34 -0.28
N ASP A 155 -3.46 11.68 -0.72
CA ASP A 155 -3.36 10.39 -1.43
C ASP A 155 -2.50 10.53 -2.68
N ILE A 156 -1.61 9.55 -2.87
CA ILE A 156 -0.63 9.55 -3.94
C ILE A 156 -0.47 8.14 -4.53
N ILE A 157 -0.34 8.10 -5.85
CA ILE A 157 0.09 6.90 -6.58
C ILE A 157 1.52 7.13 -7.05
N LEU A 158 2.40 6.18 -6.81
CA LEU A 158 3.81 6.20 -7.19
C LEU A 158 4.12 5.03 -8.10
N PHE A 159 4.88 5.28 -9.16
CA PHE A 159 5.41 4.28 -10.07
C PHE A 159 6.94 4.33 -10.00
N LEU A 160 7.54 3.20 -9.62
CA LEU A 160 8.99 3.03 -9.66
C LEU A 160 9.38 2.57 -11.06
N MET A 161 10.16 3.38 -11.76
CA MET A 161 10.62 3.04 -13.10
C MET A 161 11.86 2.13 -13.06
N GLU A 162 12.09 1.37 -14.13
CA GLU A 162 13.25 0.46 -14.28
C GLU A 162 14.61 1.16 -14.13
N ASP A 163 14.69 2.44 -14.50
CA ASP A 163 15.89 3.27 -14.35
C ASP A 163 16.06 3.88 -12.94
N GLY A 164 15.20 3.50 -11.98
CA GLY A 164 15.23 3.99 -10.61
C GLY A 164 14.71 5.42 -10.44
N THR A 165 14.02 5.97 -11.45
CA THR A 165 13.28 7.23 -11.33
C THR A 165 11.86 7.00 -10.80
N ILE A 166 11.22 8.08 -10.32
CA ILE A 166 9.86 8.03 -9.77
C ILE A 166 8.92 8.88 -10.62
N ALA A 167 7.83 8.26 -11.08
CA ALA A 167 6.64 8.96 -11.56
C ALA A 167 5.53 8.92 -10.49
N TYR A 168 4.69 9.94 -10.42
CA TYR A 168 3.63 10.01 -9.40
C TYR A 168 2.38 10.78 -9.83
N ILE A 169 1.27 10.52 -9.13
CA ILE A 169 -0.01 11.20 -9.31
C ILE A 169 -0.51 11.67 -7.94
N PRO A 170 -0.61 12.99 -7.70
CA PRO A 170 -1.29 13.52 -6.52
C PRO A 170 -2.80 13.38 -6.72
N VAL A 171 -3.40 12.35 -6.12
CA VAL A 171 -4.75 11.88 -6.47
C VAL A 171 -5.79 12.98 -6.28
N TYR A 172 -5.89 13.56 -5.08
CA TYR A 172 -6.88 14.60 -4.81
C TYR A 172 -6.72 15.81 -5.74
N GLN A 173 -5.51 16.36 -5.85
CA GLN A 173 -5.22 17.54 -6.68
C GLN A 173 -5.59 17.31 -8.14
N THR A 174 -5.27 16.13 -8.65
CA THR A 174 -5.55 15.73 -10.03
C THR A 174 -7.06 15.62 -10.26
N LEU A 175 -7.78 14.97 -9.35
CA LEU A 175 -9.22 14.76 -9.43
C LEU A 175 -10.02 16.06 -9.25
N SER A 176 -9.57 16.95 -8.37
CA SER A 176 -10.24 18.23 -8.10
C SER A 176 -10.08 19.22 -9.25
N THR A 177 -8.98 19.14 -9.99
CA THR A 177 -8.68 20.05 -11.11
C THR A 177 -9.25 19.53 -12.44
N ASN A 178 -9.02 18.26 -12.75
CA ASN A 178 -9.25 17.69 -14.08
C ASN A 178 -10.34 16.60 -14.09
N GLY A 179 -11.02 16.37 -12.97
CA GLY A 179 -11.92 15.23 -12.83
C GLY A 179 -11.18 13.90 -12.96
N ALA A 180 -11.93 12.84 -13.28
CA ALA A 180 -11.37 11.49 -13.34
C ALA A 180 -10.34 11.30 -14.47
N GLU A 181 -10.45 12.05 -15.57
CA GLU A 181 -9.50 12.02 -16.69
C GLU A 181 -8.09 12.46 -16.27
N GLY A 182 -7.99 13.29 -15.23
CA GLY A 182 -6.70 13.71 -14.69
C GLY A 182 -5.80 12.53 -14.30
N LEU A 183 -6.39 11.39 -13.88
CA LEU A 183 -5.64 10.19 -13.48
C LEU A 183 -4.84 9.56 -14.63
N ALA A 184 -5.08 9.97 -15.89
CA ALA A 184 -4.26 9.57 -17.03
C ALA A 184 -2.91 10.33 -17.13
N THR A 185 -2.68 11.30 -16.24
CA THR A 185 -1.51 12.19 -16.26
C THR A 185 -0.67 12.01 -15.00
N TYR A 186 0.65 12.05 -15.15
CA TYR A 186 1.59 11.90 -14.04
C TYR A 186 2.69 12.97 -14.09
N GLN A 187 3.34 13.16 -12.95
CA GLN A 187 4.51 14.02 -12.75
C GLN A 187 5.73 13.15 -12.39
N THR A 188 6.92 13.74 -12.37
CA THR A 188 8.17 13.03 -12.02
C THR A 188 8.89 13.72 -10.88
N ILE A 189 9.47 12.95 -9.95
CA ILE A 189 10.35 13.48 -8.91
C ILE A 189 11.78 13.50 -9.46
N SER A 190 12.33 14.69 -9.71
CA SER A 190 13.64 14.86 -10.35
C SER A 190 14.84 14.72 -9.40
N ASN A 191 14.63 14.98 -8.10
CA ASN A 191 15.71 15.08 -7.11
C ASN A 191 16.04 13.77 -6.38
N VAL A 192 15.39 12.66 -6.74
CA VAL A 192 15.65 11.33 -6.19
C VAL A 192 15.82 10.36 -7.36
N LYS A 193 16.92 9.61 -7.37
CA LYS A 193 17.30 8.65 -8.41
C LYS A 193 17.81 7.38 -7.76
N ASP A 194 18.01 6.34 -8.57
CA ASP A 194 18.52 5.03 -8.13
C ASP A 194 17.65 4.39 -7.04
N VAL A 195 16.34 4.69 -7.07
CA VAL A 195 15.35 4.13 -6.16
C VAL A 195 15.12 2.67 -6.51
N VAL A 196 14.94 1.85 -5.49
CA VAL A 196 14.71 0.41 -5.61
C VAL A 196 13.48 -0.06 -4.87
N LYS A 197 12.95 0.76 -3.95
CA LYS A 197 11.81 0.37 -3.12
C LYS A 197 11.10 1.57 -2.52
N PHE A 198 9.80 1.45 -2.30
CA PHE A 198 9.02 2.38 -1.50
C PHE A 198 8.58 1.77 -0.17
N TYR A 199 8.40 2.62 0.83
CA TYR A 199 7.77 2.27 2.10
C TYR A 199 6.68 3.29 2.42
N THR A 200 5.52 2.80 2.84
CA THR A 200 4.57 3.62 3.59
C THR A 200 5.01 3.66 5.04
N ALA A 201 5.11 4.86 5.61
CA ALA A 201 5.44 5.05 7.01
C ALA A 201 4.42 5.95 7.71
N SER A 202 3.98 5.55 8.90
CA SER A 202 3.36 6.46 9.85
C SER A 202 4.44 7.36 10.44
N VAL A 203 4.15 8.65 10.53
CA VAL A 203 5.02 9.68 11.10
C VAL A 203 4.38 10.35 12.29
N THR A 204 5.20 10.81 13.25
CA THR A 204 4.74 11.63 14.36
C THR A 204 5.58 12.89 14.51
N SER A 205 4.91 14.03 14.76
CA SER A 205 5.55 15.28 15.14
C SER A 205 4.80 15.89 16.32
N GLY A 206 5.41 15.80 17.51
CA GLY A 206 4.76 16.18 18.76
C GLY A 206 3.49 15.35 19.02
N THR A 207 2.34 16.01 19.06
CA THR A 207 1.02 15.37 19.29
C THR A 207 0.27 15.04 18.00
N SER A 208 0.89 15.26 16.84
CA SER A 208 0.32 15.01 15.53
C SER A 208 0.86 13.70 14.95
N SER A 209 0.01 12.93 14.27
CA SER A 209 0.40 11.78 13.46
C SER A 209 -0.07 11.94 12.03
N GLY A 210 0.71 11.42 11.08
CA GLY A 210 0.36 11.37 9.67
C GLY A 210 0.93 10.13 9.00
N VAL A 211 0.83 10.09 7.68
CA VAL A 211 1.47 9.09 6.82
C VAL A 211 2.44 9.83 5.89
N THR A 212 3.53 9.18 5.52
CA THR A 212 4.39 9.60 4.41
C THR A 212 4.83 8.38 3.60
N VAL A 213 5.51 8.67 2.48
CA VAL A 213 6.22 7.67 1.69
C VAL A 213 7.71 7.92 1.74
N LEU A 214 8.46 6.85 1.97
CA LEU A 214 9.91 6.84 1.91
C LEU A 214 10.37 6.10 0.65
N ALA A 215 11.27 6.70 -0.12
CA ALA A 215 11.93 6.06 -1.26
C ALA A 215 13.33 5.60 -0.87
N GLN A 216 13.61 4.30 -0.99
CA GLN A 216 14.92 3.72 -0.70
C GLN A 216 15.77 3.63 -1.97
N THR A 217 16.99 4.14 -1.90
CA THR A 217 17.99 4.01 -2.96
C THR A 217 18.85 2.75 -2.78
N LYS A 218 19.58 2.36 -3.83
CA LYS A 218 20.47 1.17 -3.81
C LYS A 218 21.51 1.17 -2.69
N ASP A 219 21.94 2.34 -2.22
CA ASP A 219 22.90 2.51 -1.12
C ASP A 219 22.26 2.44 0.27
N GLY A 220 20.94 2.21 0.36
CA GLY A 220 20.19 2.13 1.62
C GLY A 220 19.66 3.47 2.12
N THR A 221 19.97 4.60 1.46
CA THR A 221 19.42 5.91 1.83
C THR A 221 17.89 5.93 1.68
N LEU A 222 17.18 6.50 2.65
CA LEU A 222 15.73 6.67 2.60
C LEU A 222 15.38 8.15 2.42
N TYR A 223 14.72 8.53 1.34
CA TYR A 223 14.22 9.89 1.14
C TYR A 223 12.76 10.01 1.54
N ASP A 224 12.44 10.94 2.44
CA ASP A 224 11.06 11.35 2.68
C ASP A 224 10.54 12.15 1.47
N LEU A 225 9.52 11.62 0.81
CA LEU A 225 8.97 12.22 -0.41
C LEU A 225 8.00 13.38 -0.10
N ALA A 226 7.48 13.49 1.12
CA ALA A 226 6.48 14.52 1.47
C ALA A 226 6.97 15.96 1.22
N PRO A 227 8.17 16.38 1.68
CA PRO A 227 8.68 17.72 1.39
C PRO A 227 8.93 17.96 -0.09
N MET A 228 9.20 16.92 -0.87
CA MET A 228 9.49 17.06 -2.30
C MET A 228 8.19 17.29 -3.07
N ILE A 229 7.16 16.51 -2.80
CA ILE A 229 5.87 16.60 -3.47
C ILE A 229 5.16 17.90 -3.09
N ASN A 230 5.12 18.25 -1.80
CA ASN A 230 4.43 19.46 -1.32
C ASN A 230 5.09 20.76 -1.79
N ASN A 231 6.41 20.78 -2.03
CA ASN A 231 7.08 21.96 -2.57
C ASN A 231 6.84 22.16 -4.08
N THR A 232 6.53 21.10 -4.82
CA THR A 232 6.14 21.21 -6.24
C THR A 232 4.76 21.85 -6.39
N SER A 233 3.83 21.57 -5.46
CA SER A 233 2.46 22.10 -5.45
C SER A 233 2.35 23.59 -5.08
N ASN A 234 3.42 24.22 -4.57
CA ASN A 234 3.44 25.63 -4.18
C ASN A 234 4.04 26.57 -5.24
N ASN A 235 4.45 26.03 -6.40
CA ASN A 235 5.09 26.80 -7.47
C ASN A 235 4.27 26.84 -8.78
N GLU A 236 2.97 26.55 -8.73
CA GLU A 236 2.01 26.81 -9.82
C GLU A 236 1.11 28.01 -9.50
#